data_AF-A0AAU7Q3W1-F1
#
_entry.id   AF-A0AAU7Q3W1-F1
#
_cell.length_a   1.000
_cell.length_b   1.000
_cell.length_c   1.000
_cell.angle_alpha   90.00
_cell.angle_beta   90.00
_cell.angle_gamma   90.00
#
_symmetry.space_group_name_H-M   'P 1'
#
loop_
_entity.id
_entity.type
_entity.pdbx_description
1 polymer ?
#
loop_
_entity_poly.entity_id
_entity_poly.type
_entity_poly.pdbx_seq_one_letter_code
_entity_poly.pdbx_strand_id
1 'polypeptide(L)'
;MLSVNISGTRKRKKYGAHVIRYADDFIVTGKSKEILETKVKRLVEDFLSDRGLTLSTGKTKITHVEQGFDFLGQTVRKEDNHQTFSRKYKPTSEAHPVLDS
;
A
#
# COMPACT_ATOMS: atom_id res chain seq x y z
N MET A 1 -0.36 2.63 -22.35
CA MET A 1 0.07 1.22 -22.20
C MET A 1 0.01 0.88 -20.73
N LEU A 2 -0.72 -0.12 -20.21
CA LEU A 2 -1.64 -1.12 -20.77
C LEU A 2 -2.94 -1.06 -19.95
N SER A 3 -4.09 -1.07 -20.65
CA SER A 3 -5.33 -1.56 -20.05
C SER A 3 -5.32 -3.08 -20.25
N VAL A 4 -5.32 -3.84 -19.15
CA VAL A 4 -5.40 -5.31 -19.22
C VAL A 4 -6.86 -5.70 -19.00
N ASN A 5 -7.53 -6.03 -20.12
CA ASN A 5 -8.84 -6.67 -20.12
C ASN A 5 -8.74 -8.02 -19.42
N ILE A 6 -9.53 -8.25 -18.37
CA ILE A 6 -9.64 -9.56 -17.72
C ILE A 6 -11.02 -10.12 -18.01
N SER A 7 -11.22 -10.58 -19.25
CA SER A 7 -12.30 -11.48 -19.60
C SER A 7 -11.92 -12.91 -19.20
N GLY A 8 -12.52 -13.41 -18.12
CA GLY A 8 -12.53 -14.83 -17.77
C GLY A 8 -11.42 -15.26 -16.81
N THR A 9 -11.79 -15.56 -15.56
CA THR A 9 -11.59 -16.90 -14.95
C THR A 9 -12.01 -16.88 -13.48
N ARG A 10 -12.97 -17.75 -13.15
CA ARG A 10 -13.52 -18.04 -11.83
C ARG A 10 -12.50 -18.77 -10.91
N LYS A 11 -11.34 -18.18 -10.61
CA LYS A 11 -10.35 -18.74 -9.66
C LYS A 11 -9.85 -17.80 -8.56
N ARG A 12 -10.39 -16.57 -8.42
CA ARG A 12 -10.04 -15.64 -7.32
C ARG A 12 -10.64 -15.99 -5.93
N LYS A 13 -11.31 -17.15 -5.79
CA LYS A 13 -12.35 -17.36 -4.75
C LYS A 13 -11.93 -18.18 -3.52
N LYS A 14 -10.63 -18.38 -3.22
CA LYS A 14 -10.26 -19.16 -2.01
C LYS A 14 -10.03 -18.31 -0.76
N TYR A 15 -9.43 -17.11 -0.89
CA TYR A 15 -9.21 -16.21 0.26
C TYR A 15 -9.61 -14.74 0.01
N GLY A 16 -9.90 -14.35 -1.23
CA GLY A 16 -10.24 -12.95 -1.58
C GLY A 16 -9.14 -11.95 -1.21
N ALA A 17 -7.88 -12.39 -1.23
CA ALA A 17 -6.72 -11.55 -0.95
C ALA A 17 -6.09 -11.08 -2.26
N HIS A 18 -5.71 -9.81 -2.32
CA HIS A 18 -4.98 -9.24 -3.44
C HIS A 18 -3.65 -8.67 -2.97
N VAL A 19 -2.60 -8.85 -3.77
CA VAL A 19 -1.27 -8.30 -3.49
C VAL A 19 -0.92 -7.32 -4.59
N ILE A 20 -0.46 -6.14 -4.20
CA ILE A 20 0.07 -5.10 -5.08
C ILE A 20 1.51 -4.84 -4.61
N ARG A 21 2.50 -4.96 -5.48
CA ARG A 21 3.92 -4.74 -5.14
C ARG A 21 4.51 -3.65 -6.00
N TYR A 22 5.28 -2.76 -5.37
CA TYR A 22 6.06 -1.72 -6.00
C TYR A 22 7.47 -1.68 -5.39
N ALA A 23 8.47 -2.13 -6.13
CA ALA A 23 9.83 -2.36 -5.62
C ALA A 23 9.81 -3.17 -4.30
N ASP A 24 10.24 -2.54 -3.20
CA ASP A 24 10.28 -3.13 -1.86
C ASP A 24 8.99 -2.89 -1.06
N ASP A 25 8.10 -2.01 -1.52
CA ASP A 25 6.81 -1.72 -0.90
C ASP A 25 5.71 -2.64 -1.45
N PHE A 26 4.85 -3.17 -0.58
CA PHE A 26 3.72 -4.01 -0.98
C PHE A 26 2.48 -3.71 -0.15
N ILE A 27 1.32 -3.82 -0.78
CA ILE A 27 0.00 -3.78 -0.15
C ILE A 27 -0.60 -5.17 -0.28
N VAL A 28 -1.12 -5.70 0.83
CA VAL A 28 -1.93 -6.91 0.82
C VAL A 28 -3.32 -6.58 1.34
N THR A 29 -4.34 -6.85 0.52
CA THR A 29 -5.73 -6.78 0.94
C THR A 29 -6.22 -8.17 1.30
N GLY A 30 -7.15 -8.24 2.25
CA GLY A 30 -7.74 -9.49 2.69
C GLY A 30 -9.10 -9.24 3.33
N LYS A 31 -9.89 -10.31 3.49
CA LYS A 31 -11.25 -10.23 4.05
C LYS A 31 -11.30 -9.95 5.55
N SER A 32 -10.22 -10.22 6.28
CA SER A 32 -10.19 -10.12 7.74
C SER A 32 -8.82 -9.72 8.23
N LYS A 33 -8.80 -8.82 9.21
CA LYS A 33 -7.58 -8.35 9.89
C LYS A 33 -6.79 -9.50 10.52
N GLU A 34 -7.47 -10.47 11.12
CA GLU A 34 -6.84 -11.63 11.74
C GLU A 34 -6.02 -12.47 10.76
N ILE A 35 -6.52 -12.67 9.53
CA ILE A 35 -5.78 -13.39 8.48
C ILE A 35 -4.55 -12.60 8.04
N LEU A 36 -4.67 -11.27 7.96
CA LEU A 36 -3.56 -10.38 7.64
C LEU A 36 -2.47 -10.44 8.73
N GLU A 37 -2.86 -10.46 10.01
CA GLU A 37 -1.95 -10.52 11.15
C GLU A 37 -1.28 -11.89 11.33
N THR A 38 -2.05 -12.97 11.21
CA THR A 38 -1.55 -14.32 11.53
C THR A 38 -0.84 -14.99 10.36
N LYS A 39 -1.35 -14.82 9.14
CA LYS A 39 -0.82 -15.48 7.93
C LYS A 39 0.01 -14.54 7.08
N VAL A 40 -0.57 -13.40 6.69
CA VAL A 40 0.09 -12.51 5.72
C VAL A 40 1.35 -11.89 6.33
N LYS A 41 1.30 -11.43 7.58
CA LYS A 41 2.46 -10.84 8.26
C LYS A 41 3.65 -11.81 8.28
N ARG A 42 3.42 -13.08 8.65
CA ARG A 42 4.48 -14.10 8.65
C ARG A 42 5.03 -14.37 7.26
N LEU A 43 4.16 -14.55 6.27
CA LEU A 43 4.59 -14.75 4.87
C LEU A 43 5.46 -13.60 4.35
N VAL A 44 5.12 -12.38 4.76
CA VAL A 44 5.87 -11.17 4.42
C VAL A 44 7.21 -11.14 5.15
N GLU A 45 7.23 -11.44 6.45
CA GLU A 45 8.45 -11.49 7.26
C GLU A 45 9.43 -12.54 6.71
N ASP A 46 8.95 -13.74 6.38
CA ASP A 46 9.75 -14.80 5.78
C ASP A 46 10.32 -14.36 4.41
N PHE A 47 9.48 -13.76 3.57
CA PHE A 47 9.87 -13.29 2.24
C PHE A 47 10.92 -12.15 2.27
N LEU A 48 10.85 -11.27 3.27
CA LEU A 48 11.84 -10.22 3.48
C LEU A 48 13.12 -10.78 4.12
N SER A 49 12.99 -11.68 5.08
CA SER A 49 14.11 -12.34 5.77
C SER A 49 14.99 -13.11 4.78
N ASP A 50 14.40 -13.83 3.84
CA ASP A 50 15.11 -14.51 2.74
C ASP A 50 15.95 -13.55 1.87
N ARG A 51 15.60 -12.25 1.87
CA ARG A 51 16.29 -11.18 1.13
C ARG A 51 17.20 -10.33 2.01
N GLY A 52 17.35 -10.67 3.30
CA GLY A 52 18.12 -9.89 4.26
C GLY A 52 17.46 -8.58 4.68
N LEU A 53 16.15 -8.43 4.43
CA LEU A 53 15.36 -7.26 4.80
C LEU A 53 14.50 -7.57 6.03
N THR A 54 14.29 -6.57 6.88
CA THR A 54 13.43 -6.71 8.07
C THR A 54 12.24 -5.77 7.99
N LEU A 55 11.09 -6.26 8.46
CA LEU A 55 9.88 -5.47 8.51
C LEU A 55 9.99 -4.41 9.60
N SER A 56 9.92 -3.13 9.23
CA SER A 56 9.82 -2.05 10.21
C SER A 56 8.39 -2.00 10.76
N THR A 57 8.23 -2.31 12.04
CA THR A 57 6.95 -2.27 12.76
C THR A 57 6.30 -0.88 12.71
N GLY A 58 7.09 0.18 12.63
CA GLY A 58 6.61 1.56 12.53
C GLY A 58 6.08 1.95 11.14
N LYS A 59 6.56 1.30 10.07
CA LYS A 59 6.08 1.55 8.69
C LYS A 59 4.93 0.64 8.29
N THR A 60 4.79 -0.50 8.96
CA THR A 60 3.74 -1.49 8.63
C THR A 60 2.48 -1.20 9.43
N LYS A 61 1.39 -0.90 8.72
CA LYS A 61 0.09 -0.63 9.34
C LYS A 61 -0.98 -1.52 8.72
N ILE A 62 -1.72 -2.24 9.58
CA ILE A 62 -2.91 -2.97 9.17
C ILE A 62 -4.11 -2.10 9.50
N THR A 63 -4.83 -1.66 8.47
CA THR A 63 -5.98 -0.76 8.60
C THR A 63 -7.05 -1.10 7.59
N HIS A 64 -8.28 -0.64 7.82
CA HIS A 64 -9.37 -0.78 6.86
C HIS A 64 -9.22 0.26 5.75
N VAL A 65 -9.62 -0.07 4.53
CA VAL A 65 -9.52 0.84 3.37
C VAL A 65 -10.29 2.15 3.58
N GLU A 66 -11.31 2.14 4.42
CA GLU A 66 -12.11 3.32 4.80
C GLU A 66 -11.36 4.31 5.69
N GLN A 67 -10.48 3.82 6.56
CA GLN A 67 -9.61 4.67 7.38
C GLN A 67 -8.48 5.29 6.54
N GLY A 68 -8.16 4.64 5.42
CA GLY A 68 -7.11 5.02 4.50
C GLY A 68 -5.71 4.61 4.96
N PHE A 69 -4.79 4.51 4.00
CA PHE A 69 -3.41 4.12 4.21
C PHE A 69 -2.46 4.89 3.28
N ASP A 70 -1.21 5.05 3.72
CA ASP A 70 -0.17 5.69 2.93
C ASP A 70 0.56 4.64 2.07
N PHE A 71 0.68 4.90 0.77
CA PHE A 71 1.42 4.08 -0.17
C PHE A 71 2.13 4.96 -1.22
N LEU A 72 3.45 4.80 -1.36
CA LEU A 72 4.29 5.55 -2.31
C LEU A 72 4.11 7.08 -2.24
N GLY A 73 3.94 7.64 -1.04
CA GLY A 73 3.74 9.08 -0.84
C GLY A 73 2.34 9.59 -1.19
N GLN A 74 1.40 8.68 -1.45
CA GLN A 74 -0.03 8.97 -1.62
C GLN A 74 -0.81 8.37 -0.46
N THR A 75 -1.73 9.12 0.11
CA THR A 75 -2.73 8.61 1.04
C THR A 75 -3.93 8.15 0.22
N VAL A 76 -4.20 6.85 0.27
CA VAL A 76 -5.35 6.21 -0.38
C VAL A 76 -6.44 6.04 0.66
N ARG A 77 -7.64 6.57 0.41
CA ARG A 77 -8.82 6.38 1.25
C ARG A 77 -10.00 6.00 0.37
N LYS A 78 -10.88 5.11 0.85
CA LYS A 78 -12.11 4.77 0.15
C LYS A 78 -13.30 5.05 1.04
N GLU A 79 -14.14 6.00 0.64
CA GLU A 79 -15.39 6.30 1.32
C GLU A 79 -16.54 5.85 0.41
N ASP A 80 -17.38 4.94 0.89
CA ASP A 80 -18.47 4.36 0.12
C ASP A 80 -18.02 3.83 -1.26
N ASN A 81 -18.41 4.53 -2.32
CA ASN A 81 -18.06 4.27 -3.72
C ASN A 81 -17.06 5.27 -4.32
N HIS A 82 -16.56 6.22 -3.52
CA HIS A 82 -15.56 7.18 -3.95
C HIS A 82 -14.18 6.77 -3.40
N GLN A 83 -13.22 6.60 -4.29
CA GLN A 83 -11.83 6.41 -3.89
C GLN A 83 -11.08 7.72 -4.12
N THR A 84 -10.44 8.22 -3.07
CA THR A 84 -9.69 9.46 -3.08
C THR A 84 -8.20 9.16 -2.93
N PHE A 85 -7.41 9.82 -3.76
CA PHE A 85 -5.94 9.78 -3.73
C PHE A 85 -5.44 11.18 -3.41
N SER A 86 -4.83 11.37 -2.25
CA SER A 86 -4.17 12.63 -1.92
C SER A 86 -2.67 12.42 -1.87
N ARG A 87 -1.91 13.31 -2.50
CA ARG A 87 -0.44 13.30 -2.42
C ARG A 87 -0.03 14.17 -1.25
N LYS A 88 0.84 13.67 -0.36
CA LYS A 88 1.46 14.53 0.67
C LYS A 88 2.51 15.41 -0.01
N TYR A 89 2.12 16.59 -0.48
CA TYR A 89 3.06 17.64 -0.85
C TYR A 89 3.59 18.28 0.44
N LYS A 90 4.85 18.05 0.78
CA LYS A 90 5.57 18.93 1.70
C LYS A 90 6.15 20.07 0.85
N PRO A 91 5.66 21.31 0.95
CA PRO A 91 6.37 22.44 0.35
C PRO A 91 7.78 22.46 0.95
N THR A 92 8.79 22.47 0.10
CA THR A 92 10.16 22.78 0.53
C THR A 92 10.12 24.21 1.04
N SER A 93 10.08 24.39 2.35
CA SER A 93 10.17 25.69 3.01
C SER A 93 11.61 26.21 2.97
N GLU A 94 12.18 26.33 1.77
CA GLU A 94 13.41 27.06 1.48
C GLU A 94 13.26 27.69 0.10
N ALA A 95 12.33 28.63 -0.03
CA ALA A 95 12.50 29.69 -0.99
C ALA A 95 13.61 30.59 -0.43
N HIS A 96 14.84 30.39 -0.89
CA HIS A 96 15.89 31.37 -0.67
C HIS A 96 15.41 32.71 -1.23
N PRO A 97 15.43 33.82 -0.47
CA PRO A 97 15.10 35.11 -1.03
C PRO A 97 16.04 35.38 -2.20
N VAL A 98 15.47 35.56 -3.39
CA VAL A 98 16.20 36.10 -4.53
C VAL A 98 16.67 37.48 -4.09
N LEU A 99 17.98 37.62 -3.88
CA LEU A 99 18.61 38.92 -3.71
C LEU A 99 18.46 39.65 -5.05
N ASP A 100 17.48 40.54 -5.12
CA ASP A 100 17.43 41.55 -6.17
C ASP A 100 18.72 42.38 -6.06
N SER A 101 19.45 42.48 -7.18
CA SER A 101 20.78 43.09 -7.28
C SER A 101 20.70 44.44 -7.97
#